data_AF-A0A5J4SBY0-F1
#
_entry.id   AF-A0A5J4SBY0-F1
#
_cell.length_a   1.000
_cell.length_b   1.000
_cell.length_c   1.000
_cell.angle_alpha   90.00
_cell.angle_beta   90.00
_cell.angle_gamma   90.00
#
_symmetry.space_group_name_H-M   'P 1'
#
loop_
_entity.id
_entity.type
_entity.pdbx_description
1 polymer ?
#
loop_
_entity_poly.entity_id
_entity_poly.type
_entity_poly.pdbx_seq_one_letter_code
_entity_poly.pdbx_strand_id
1 'polypeptide(L)'
;MEATIRAIQNRINECIKHDYWFLENRIFLKLQYFSEEQSKSFLNQELVDATDELANLHDNTVIQSITDYTNYTESLDFLWESTLIETLTSGEKKKYANFDTSTLDVKQYITKNDSYDEALPYFSKIVKFIVLSKYVLLLNKKAEYYQSPKISGEVKKVSIEPMSDVKPQIKQTFECHFDDRQIEILTTCINEAYIFT
;
A
#
# COMPACT_ATOMS: atom_id res chain seq x y z
N MET A 1 4.01 18.85 24.78
CA MET A 1 4.45 18.91 23.37
C MET A 1 4.60 17.51 22.80
N GLU A 2 5.45 16.65 23.35
CA GLU A 2 5.63 15.28 22.87
C GLU A 2 4.31 14.47 22.83
N ALA A 3 3.52 14.47 23.91
CA ALA A 3 2.23 13.77 23.94
C ALA A 3 1.25 14.25 22.85
N THR A 4 1.23 15.56 22.57
CA THR A 4 0.42 16.16 21.50
C THR A 4 0.88 15.67 20.13
N ILE A 5 2.20 15.69 19.88
CA ILE A 5 2.79 15.24 18.62
C ILE A 5 2.51 13.75 18.39
N ARG A 6 2.65 12.89 19.41
CA ARG A 6 2.32 11.46 19.32
C ARG A 6 0.83 11.23 19.04
N ALA A 7 -0.06 12.03 19.63
CA ALA A 7 -1.48 11.94 19.34
C ALA A 7 -1.82 12.38 17.91
N ILE A 8 -1.18 13.45 17.39
CA ILE A 8 -1.30 13.84 15.97
C ILE A 8 -0.76 12.73 15.06
N GLN A 9 0.39 12.15 15.40
CA GLN A 9 1.03 11.06 14.64
C GLN A 9 0.09 9.86 14.51
N ASN A 10 -0.55 9.43 15.60
CA ASN A 10 -1.51 8.33 15.58
C ASN A 10 -2.66 8.59 14.60
N ARG A 11 -3.19 9.82 14.58
CA ARG A 11 -4.25 10.21 13.64
C ARG A 11 -3.78 10.25 12.20
N ILE A 12 -2.58 10.76 11.94
CA ILE A 12 -1.95 10.70 10.62
C ILE A 12 -1.78 9.24 10.17
N ASN A 13 -1.36 8.35 11.07
CA ASN A 13 -1.19 6.93 10.77
C ASN A 13 -2.52 6.26 10.39
N GLU A 14 -3.63 6.62 11.05
CA GLU A 14 -4.98 6.18 10.67
C GLU A 14 -5.36 6.64 9.25
N CYS A 15 -5.09 7.90 8.91
CA CYS A 15 -5.34 8.46 7.58
C CYS A 15 -4.49 7.78 6.50
N ILE A 16 -3.18 7.59 6.76
CA ILE A 16 -2.26 6.86 5.87
C ILE A 16 -2.75 5.44 5.64
N LYS A 17 -3.16 4.74 6.70
CA LYS A 17 -3.67 3.37 6.60
C LYS A 17 -4.92 3.31 5.72
N HIS A 18 -5.85 4.24 5.90
CA HIS A 18 -7.06 4.33 5.09
C HIS A 18 -6.73 4.56 3.61
N ASP A 19 -5.95 5.59 3.29
CA ASP A 19 -5.68 5.98 1.92
C ASP A 19 -4.83 4.94 1.18
N TYR A 20 -3.83 4.37 1.87
CA TYR A 20 -3.04 3.28 1.32
C TYR A 20 -3.91 2.05 1.03
N TRP A 21 -4.78 1.65 1.95
CA TRP A 21 -5.73 0.55 1.74
C TRP A 21 -6.64 0.81 0.54
N PHE A 22 -7.13 2.05 0.38
CA PHE A 22 -7.97 2.41 -0.76
C PHE A 22 -7.22 2.25 -2.09
N LEU A 23 -5.97 2.74 -2.18
CA LEU A 23 -5.14 2.61 -3.37
C LEU A 23 -4.79 1.14 -3.68
N GLU A 24 -4.42 0.37 -2.66
CA GLU A 24 -4.11 -1.05 -2.79
C GLU A 24 -5.30 -1.84 -3.33
N ASN A 25 -6.49 -1.64 -2.76
CA ASN A 25 -7.71 -2.31 -3.27
C ASN A 25 -8.07 -1.88 -4.68
N ARG A 26 -7.89 -0.59 -5.00
CA ARG A 26 -8.16 -0.08 -6.35
C ARG A 26 -7.30 -0.76 -7.39
N ILE A 27 -6.00 -0.91 -7.14
CA ILE A 27 -5.11 -1.69 -8.03
C ILE A 27 -5.58 -3.13 -8.09
N PHE A 28 -5.76 -3.77 -6.92
CA PHE A 28 -6.10 -5.18 -6.85
C PHE A 28 -7.32 -5.51 -7.71
N LEU A 29 -8.40 -4.73 -7.56
CA LEU A 29 -9.62 -4.89 -8.34
C LEU A 29 -9.37 -4.67 -9.84
N LYS A 30 -8.67 -3.61 -10.24
CA LYS A 30 -8.38 -3.35 -11.67
C LYS A 30 -7.61 -4.53 -12.30
N LEU A 31 -6.58 -5.02 -11.61
CA LEU A 31 -5.74 -6.12 -12.11
C LEU A 31 -6.51 -7.44 -12.26
N GLN A 32 -7.57 -7.67 -11.49
CA GLN A 32 -8.40 -8.88 -11.64
C GLN A 32 -9.12 -8.96 -12.99
N TYR A 33 -9.45 -7.81 -13.59
CA TYR A 33 -10.21 -7.74 -14.85
C TYR A 33 -9.32 -7.52 -16.08
N PHE A 34 -8.04 -7.21 -15.88
CA PHE A 34 -7.12 -6.91 -16.99
C PHE A 34 -6.44 -8.18 -17.53
N SER A 35 -6.15 -8.18 -18.83
CA SER A 35 -5.19 -9.12 -19.40
C SER A 35 -3.79 -8.86 -18.82
N GLU A 36 -2.85 -9.77 -19.05
CA GLU A 36 -1.47 -9.56 -18.62
C GLU A 36 -0.83 -8.32 -19.26
N GLU A 37 -1.06 -8.12 -20.56
CA GLU A 37 -0.56 -6.95 -21.30
C GLU A 37 -1.19 -5.64 -20.79
N GLN A 38 -2.51 -5.64 -20.57
CA GLN A 38 -3.22 -4.50 -19.98
C GLN A 38 -2.71 -4.20 -18.56
N SER A 39 -2.46 -5.24 -17.76
CA SER A 39 -1.91 -5.10 -16.40
C SER A 39 -0.53 -4.47 -16.42
N LYS A 40 0.36 -4.92 -17.32
CA LYS A 40 1.71 -4.35 -17.50
C LYS A 40 1.65 -2.88 -17.89
N SER A 41 0.87 -2.56 -18.91
CA SER A 41 0.71 -1.18 -19.38
C SER A 41 0.12 -0.27 -18.30
N PHE A 42 -0.92 -0.73 -17.60
CA PHE A 42 -1.55 0.00 -16.50
C PHE A 42 -0.58 0.25 -15.34
N LEU A 43 0.14 -0.78 -14.88
CA LEU A 43 1.10 -0.65 -13.78
C LEU A 43 2.23 0.32 -14.11
N ASN A 44 2.75 0.29 -15.35
CA ASN A 44 3.78 1.22 -15.77
C ASN A 44 3.26 2.67 -15.81
N GLN A 45 2.05 2.90 -16.30
CA GLN A 45 1.45 4.23 -16.31
C GLN A 45 1.22 4.75 -14.89
N GLU A 46 0.60 3.93 -14.03
CA GLU A 46 0.33 4.30 -12.64
C GLU A 46 1.63 4.54 -11.85
N LEU A 47 2.70 3.80 -12.16
CA LEU A 47 4.03 4.02 -11.58
C LEU A 47 4.58 5.39 -11.99
N VAL A 48 4.54 5.74 -13.28
CA VAL A 48 4.98 7.06 -13.77
C VAL A 48 4.19 8.18 -13.06
N ASP A 49 2.86 8.09 -13.07
CA ASP A 49 1.99 9.10 -12.47
C ASP A 49 2.27 9.25 -10.96
N ALA A 50 2.41 8.14 -10.23
CA ALA A 50 2.71 8.16 -8.80
C ALA A 50 4.11 8.71 -8.50
N THR A 51 5.11 8.38 -9.31
CA THR A 51 6.48 8.90 -9.14
C THR A 51 6.58 10.38 -9.47
N ASP A 52 5.87 10.86 -10.49
CA ASP A 52 5.81 12.29 -10.84
C ASP A 52 5.14 13.09 -9.72
N GLU A 53 4.04 12.58 -9.17
CA GLU A 53 3.37 13.21 -8.04
C GLU A 53 4.25 13.22 -6.78
N LEU A 54 4.97 12.13 -6.53
CA LEU A 54 5.92 12.04 -5.41
C LEU A 54 7.08 13.03 -5.57
N ALA A 55 7.62 13.17 -6.78
CA ALA A 55 8.66 14.15 -7.09
C ALA A 55 8.19 15.59 -6.83
N ASN A 56 6.98 15.93 -7.27
CA ASN A 56 6.37 17.25 -7.02
C ASN A 56 6.19 17.55 -5.52
N LEU A 57 5.85 16.54 -4.71
CA LEU A 57 5.75 16.71 -3.25
C LEU A 57 7.13 16.88 -2.59
N HIS A 58 8.15 16.22 -3.14
CA HIS A 58 9.52 16.27 -2.63
C HIS A 58 10.19 17.63 -2.83
N ASP A 59 9.68 18.52 -3.69
CA ASP A 59 10.17 19.90 -3.81
C ASP A 59 9.96 20.74 -2.54
N ASN A 60 9.10 20.29 -1.61
CA ASN A 60 8.85 20.96 -0.35
C ASN A 60 9.85 20.53 0.75
N THR A 61 10.61 21.49 1.30
CA THR A 61 11.62 21.22 2.35
C THR A 61 11.06 20.54 3.61
N VAL A 62 9.81 20.81 4.00
CA VAL A 62 9.18 20.14 5.15
C VAL A 62 8.92 18.66 4.81
N ILE A 63 8.51 18.35 3.59
CA ILE A 63 8.33 16.97 3.14
C ILE A 63 9.68 16.23 3.03
N GLN A 64 10.74 16.90 2.57
CA GLN A 64 12.08 16.31 2.51
C GLN A 64 12.57 15.83 3.89
N SER A 65 12.18 16.53 4.96
CA SER A 65 12.59 16.17 6.32
C SER A 65 12.08 14.81 6.78
N ILE A 66 11.04 14.25 6.14
CA ILE A 66 10.44 12.95 6.50
C ILE A 66 10.77 11.83 5.51
N THR A 67 11.51 12.10 4.43
CA THR A 67 11.80 11.13 3.36
C THR A 67 12.46 9.85 3.88
N ASP A 68 13.40 9.97 4.82
CA ASP A 68 14.13 8.81 5.35
C ASP A 68 13.23 7.86 6.15
N TYR A 69 12.09 8.34 6.64
CA TYR A 69 11.14 7.59 7.45
C TYR A 69 10.05 6.88 6.63
N THR A 70 9.94 7.17 5.31
CA THR A 70 8.88 6.57 4.49
C THR A 70 9.20 5.18 3.97
N ASN A 71 10.47 4.80 3.95
CA ASN A 71 10.94 3.58 3.29
C ASN A 71 11.19 2.40 4.25
N TYR A 72 11.35 2.63 5.55
CA TYR A 72 11.99 1.65 6.44
C TYR A 72 11.22 1.24 7.70
N THR A 73 10.20 1.98 8.16
CA THR A 73 9.60 1.71 9.48
C THR A 73 8.10 1.43 9.42
N GLU A 74 7.70 0.30 10.00
CA GLU A 74 6.30 -0.01 10.29
C GLU A 74 5.72 0.94 11.35
N SER A 75 6.58 1.52 12.22
CA SER A 75 6.22 2.64 13.10
C SER A 75 6.65 3.98 12.48
N LEU A 76 5.67 4.72 12.00
CA LEU A 76 5.80 6.08 11.52
C LEU A 76 5.74 7.02 12.73
N ASP A 77 6.81 7.11 13.54
CA ASP A 77 6.96 8.15 14.57
C ASP A 77 7.71 9.38 13.99
N PHE A 78 7.57 9.60 12.69
CA PHE A 78 8.37 10.57 11.94
C PHE A 78 8.15 12.02 12.41
N LEU A 79 6.97 12.39 12.93
CA LEU A 79 6.78 13.77 13.43
C LEU A 79 7.73 14.09 14.60
N TRP A 80 8.11 13.10 15.39
CA TRP A 80 9.02 13.29 16.52
C TRP A 80 10.46 12.90 16.18
N GLU A 81 10.64 11.81 15.43
CA GLU A 81 11.97 11.27 15.14
C GLU A 81 12.68 12.02 14.00
N SER A 82 11.95 12.72 13.13
CA SER A 82 12.53 13.48 12.01
C SER A 82 12.80 14.94 12.33
N THR A 83 13.46 15.64 11.41
CA THR A 83 13.67 17.11 11.50
C THR A 83 12.45 17.92 11.09
N LEU A 84 11.27 17.30 10.88
CA LEU A 84 10.04 18.00 10.46
C LEU A 84 9.66 19.14 11.40
N ILE A 85 9.57 18.86 12.71
CA ILE A 85 9.18 19.91 13.64
C ILE A 85 10.23 21.02 13.66
N GLU A 86 11.51 20.72 13.40
CA GLU A 86 12.58 21.71 13.35
C GLU A 86 12.51 22.61 12.10
N THR A 87 12.13 22.06 10.96
CA THR A 87 12.01 22.80 9.68
C THR A 87 10.82 23.76 9.65
N LEU A 88 9.81 23.56 10.49
CA LEU A 88 8.66 24.46 10.62
C LEU A 88 9.05 25.86 11.15
N THR A 89 8.34 26.88 10.67
CA THR A 89 8.42 28.24 11.21
C THR A 89 7.89 28.31 12.65
N SER A 90 8.25 29.36 13.38
CA SER A 90 7.77 29.53 14.76
C SER A 90 6.23 29.60 14.87
N GLY A 91 5.55 30.11 13.84
CA GLY A 91 4.09 30.13 13.79
C GLY A 91 3.49 28.73 13.60
N GLU A 92 4.05 27.95 12.69
CA GLU A 92 3.61 26.57 12.42
C GLU A 92 3.89 25.65 13.61
N LYS A 93 5.07 25.76 14.24
CA LYS A 93 5.42 25.03 15.48
C LYS A 93 4.37 25.25 16.58
N LYS A 94 3.90 26.49 16.75
CA LYS A 94 2.85 26.82 17.73
C LYS A 94 1.53 26.15 17.40
N LYS A 95 1.17 26.02 16.11
CA LYS A 95 -0.03 25.30 15.68
C LYS A 95 0.05 23.83 16.09
N TYR A 96 1.15 23.15 15.79
CA TYR A 96 1.36 21.75 16.21
C TYR A 96 1.37 21.58 17.74
N ALA A 97 2.00 22.50 18.48
CA ALA A 97 2.09 22.42 19.94
C ALA A 97 0.73 22.61 20.65
N ASN A 98 -0.13 23.47 20.10
CA ASN A 98 -1.42 23.87 20.69
C ASN A 98 -2.63 23.20 20.03
N PHE A 99 -2.41 22.27 19.11
CA PHE A 99 -3.49 21.62 18.39
C PHE A 99 -4.34 20.76 19.33
N ASP A 100 -5.66 20.92 19.24
CA ASP A 100 -6.61 20.09 19.96
C ASP A 100 -6.82 18.78 19.20
N THR A 101 -6.18 17.72 19.68
CA THR A 101 -6.19 16.39 19.06
C THR A 101 -7.57 15.72 19.08
N SER A 102 -8.50 16.21 19.90
CA SER A 102 -9.88 15.71 19.92
C SER A 102 -10.69 16.15 18.69
N THR A 103 -10.26 17.23 18.04
CA THR A 103 -10.91 17.76 16.83
C THR A 103 -10.54 17.02 15.56
N LEU A 104 -9.51 16.16 15.61
CA LEU A 104 -9.04 15.42 14.45
C LEU A 104 -9.84 14.12 14.29
N ASP A 105 -10.87 14.21 13.45
CA ASP A 105 -11.67 13.09 12.96
C ASP A 105 -11.21 12.64 11.57
N VAL A 106 -10.89 11.35 11.47
CA VAL A 106 -10.52 10.68 10.21
C VAL A 106 -11.67 10.72 9.21
N LYS A 107 -12.94 10.67 9.64
CA LYS A 107 -14.09 10.75 8.72
C LYS A 107 -14.16 12.10 8.02
N GLN A 108 -13.84 13.17 8.73
CA GLN A 108 -13.77 14.50 8.15
C GLN A 108 -12.63 14.59 7.12
N TYR A 109 -11.47 14.03 7.43
CA TYR A 109 -10.35 13.92 6.48
C TYR A 109 -10.77 13.16 5.21
N ILE A 110 -11.42 11.99 5.34
CA ILE A 110 -11.86 11.18 4.20
C ILE A 110 -12.81 11.96 3.28
N THR A 111 -13.66 12.81 3.86
CA THR A 111 -14.59 13.64 3.09
C THR A 111 -13.87 14.79 2.37
N LYS A 112 -12.89 15.41 3.04
CA LYS A 112 -12.12 16.55 2.54
C LYS A 112 -10.68 16.44 3.03
N ASN A 113 -9.77 16.01 2.16
CA ASN A 113 -8.39 15.66 2.52
C ASN A 113 -7.53 16.85 3.00
N ASP A 114 -7.88 18.07 2.61
CA ASP A 114 -7.23 19.33 3.00
C ASP A 114 -7.90 19.98 4.23
N SER A 115 -8.88 19.32 4.88
CA SER A 115 -9.66 19.90 5.98
C SER A 115 -8.82 20.38 7.17
N TYR A 116 -7.63 19.81 7.35
CA TYR A 116 -6.75 20.11 8.47
C TYR A 116 -5.56 20.97 8.10
N ASP A 117 -5.31 21.30 6.83
CA ASP A 117 -4.09 22.02 6.43
C ASP A 117 -3.98 23.44 7.02
N GLU A 118 -5.12 24.08 7.31
CA GLU A 118 -5.15 25.37 7.98
C GLU A 118 -4.73 25.27 9.46
N ALA A 119 -5.17 24.20 10.13
CA ALA A 119 -4.94 23.97 11.56
C ALA A 119 -3.60 23.27 11.83
N LEU A 120 -3.21 22.34 10.97
CA LEU A 120 -1.98 21.55 10.95
C LEU A 120 -1.29 21.73 9.59
N PRO A 121 -0.32 22.66 9.50
CA PRO A 121 0.42 22.90 8.26
C PRO A 121 0.99 21.61 7.67
N TYR A 122 0.82 21.43 6.36
CA TYR A 122 1.31 20.26 5.59
C TYR A 122 0.64 18.92 5.89
N PHE A 123 -0.44 18.87 6.69
CA PHE A 123 -1.10 17.63 7.07
C PHE A 123 -1.43 16.73 5.87
N SER A 124 -2.17 17.25 4.89
CA SER A 124 -2.59 16.50 3.70
C SER A 124 -1.39 16.06 2.86
N LYS A 125 -0.39 16.92 2.72
CA LYS A 125 0.84 16.65 1.96
C LYS A 125 1.68 15.55 2.60
N ILE A 126 1.79 15.54 3.93
CA ILE A 126 2.49 14.50 4.70
C ILE A 126 1.81 13.15 4.47
N VAL A 127 0.49 13.08 4.67
CA VAL A 127 -0.27 11.84 4.44
C VAL A 127 -0.07 11.35 3.01
N LYS A 128 -0.28 12.24 2.04
CA LYS A 128 -0.16 11.93 0.62
C LYS A 128 1.23 11.45 0.23
N PHE A 129 2.28 12.12 0.72
CA PHE A 129 3.67 11.74 0.45
C PHE A 129 3.96 10.31 0.94
N ILE A 130 3.60 10.00 2.18
CA ILE A 130 3.85 8.68 2.76
C ILE A 130 3.04 7.59 2.05
N VAL A 131 1.78 7.88 1.74
CA VAL A 131 0.91 6.96 1.00
C VAL A 131 1.48 6.66 -0.38
N LEU A 132 1.92 7.69 -1.12
CA LEU A 132 2.53 7.53 -2.44
C LEU A 132 3.87 6.78 -2.37
N SER A 133 4.73 7.06 -1.40
CA SER A 133 5.98 6.31 -1.21
C SER A 133 5.71 4.80 -1.03
N LYS A 134 4.74 4.44 -0.18
CA LYS A 134 4.32 3.04 0.00
C LYS A 134 3.69 2.46 -1.26
N TYR A 135 2.89 3.25 -1.96
CA TYR A 135 2.20 2.84 -3.18
C TYR A 135 3.17 2.55 -4.33
N VAL A 136 4.20 3.39 -4.51
CA VAL A 136 5.27 3.16 -5.49
C VAL A 136 6.01 1.85 -5.21
N LEU A 137 6.30 1.53 -3.93
CA LEU A 137 6.89 0.25 -3.55
C LEU A 137 5.98 -0.94 -3.91
N LEU A 138 4.66 -0.81 -3.67
CA LEU A 138 3.68 -1.82 -4.07
C LEU A 138 3.65 -2.00 -5.60
N LEU A 139 3.64 -0.90 -6.36
CA LEU A 139 3.62 -0.90 -7.82
C LEU A 139 4.84 -1.60 -8.40
N ASN A 140 6.04 -1.29 -7.90
CA ASN A 140 7.28 -1.96 -8.31
C ASN A 140 7.22 -3.47 -8.07
N LYS A 141 6.82 -3.91 -6.87
CA LYS A 141 6.64 -5.34 -6.56
C LYS A 141 5.64 -6.03 -7.51
N LYS A 142 4.55 -5.35 -7.88
CA LYS A 142 3.58 -5.89 -8.85
C LYS A 142 4.16 -5.91 -10.26
N ALA A 143 4.86 -4.87 -10.68
CA ALA A 143 5.49 -4.82 -12.01
C ALA A 143 6.53 -5.95 -12.18
N GLU A 144 7.36 -6.21 -11.17
CA GLU A 144 8.32 -7.32 -11.13
C GLU A 144 7.65 -8.69 -11.30
N TYR A 145 6.49 -8.90 -10.66
CA TYR A 145 5.70 -10.13 -10.80
C TYR A 145 5.27 -10.38 -12.25
N TYR A 146 4.92 -9.32 -12.99
CA TYR A 146 4.51 -9.45 -14.40
C TYR A 146 5.71 -9.50 -15.36
N GLN A 147 6.88 -8.99 -14.99
CA GLN A 147 8.11 -9.06 -15.80
C GLN A 147 8.82 -10.42 -15.69
N SER A 148 8.62 -11.14 -14.58
CA SER A 148 9.20 -12.46 -14.37
C SER A 148 8.65 -13.47 -15.38
N PRO A 149 9.50 -14.29 -16.03
CA PRO A 149 9.03 -15.35 -16.90
C PRO A 149 8.19 -16.33 -16.06
N LYS A 150 6.88 -16.33 -16.27
CA LYS A 150 6.00 -17.33 -15.69
C LYS A 150 6.44 -18.68 -16.26
N ILE A 151 6.95 -19.56 -15.41
CA ILE A 151 7.00 -20.99 -15.74
C ILE A 151 5.56 -21.34 -16.11
N SER A 152 5.35 -21.69 -17.38
CA SER A 152 4.04 -21.84 -18.01
C SER A 152 3.23 -22.96 -17.35
N GLY A 153 2.58 -22.68 -16.23
CA GLY A 153 1.41 -23.40 -15.78
C GLY A 153 0.21 -22.78 -16.47
N GLU A 154 -0.36 -23.50 -17.45
CA GLU A 154 -1.60 -23.12 -18.11
C GLU A 154 -2.74 -22.93 -17.09
N VAL A 155 -2.91 -21.71 -16.57
CA VAL A 155 -4.20 -21.32 -15.99
C VAL A 155 -5.09 -20.98 -17.18
N LYS A 156 -5.75 -22.01 -17.71
CA LYS A 156 -6.83 -21.85 -18.69
C LYS A 156 -7.85 -20.87 -18.09
N LYS A 157 -7.93 -19.67 -18.67
CA LYS A 157 -9.05 -18.75 -18.48
C LYS A 157 -10.31 -19.54 -18.80
N VAL A 158 -11.11 -19.85 -17.78
CA VAL A 158 -12.47 -20.34 -18.00
C VAL A 158 -13.23 -19.18 -18.61
N SER A 159 -13.43 -19.24 -19.93
CA SER A 159 -14.37 -18.39 -20.63
C SER A 159 -15.77 -18.73 -20.10
N ILE A 160 -16.43 -17.77 -19.46
CA ILE A 160 -17.80 -17.94 -18.98
C ILE A 160 -18.69 -17.74 -20.21
N GLU A 161 -19.12 -18.85 -20.83
CA GLU A 161 -20.26 -18.83 -21.74
C GLU A 161 -21.57 -18.80 -20.94
N PRO A 162 -22.62 -18.11 -21.43
CA PRO A 162 -23.85 -17.88 -20.68
C PRO A 162 -24.60 -19.20 -20.41
N MET A 163 -25.01 -19.38 -19.14
CA MET A 163 -25.71 -20.57 -18.62
C MET A 163 -26.94 -20.95 -19.47
N SER A 164 -26.93 -22.16 -20.02
CA SER A 164 -28.17 -22.91 -20.25
C SER A 164 -28.38 -23.89 -19.09
N ASP A 165 -29.60 -23.90 -18.55
CA ASP A 165 -30.06 -24.75 -17.44
C ASP A 165 -29.76 -26.24 -17.63
N VAL A 166 -28.62 -26.72 -17.12
CA VAL A 166 -28.41 -28.13 -16.81
C VAL A 166 -27.57 -28.23 -15.53
N LYS A 167 -28.14 -28.80 -14.46
CA LYS A 167 -27.44 -29.11 -13.21
C LYS A 167 -26.16 -29.93 -13.49
N PRO A 168 -24.95 -29.46 -13.13
CA PRO A 168 -23.76 -30.27 -13.24
C PRO A 168 -23.57 -31.11 -11.97
N GLN A 169 -23.64 -32.44 -12.10
CA GLN A 169 -23.01 -33.35 -11.14
C GLN A 169 -21.49 -33.30 -11.39
N ILE A 170 -20.76 -32.50 -10.61
CA ILE A 170 -19.31 -32.46 -10.67
C ILE A 170 -18.78 -33.64 -9.83
N LYS A 171 -18.44 -34.75 -10.49
CA LYS A 171 -17.53 -35.74 -9.89
C LYS A 171 -16.12 -35.14 -9.92
N GLN A 172 -15.68 -34.59 -8.79
CA GLN A 172 -14.27 -34.22 -8.61
C GLN A 172 -13.46 -35.50 -8.41
N THR A 173 -12.79 -35.95 -9.46
CA THR A 173 -11.72 -36.94 -9.34
C THR A 173 -10.43 -36.14 -9.13
N PHE A 174 -9.94 -36.07 -7.89
CA PHE A 174 -8.61 -35.51 -7.59
C PHE A 174 -7.54 -36.53 -7.97
N GLU A 175 -7.27 -36.68 -9.27
CA GLU A 175 -6.09 -37.38 -9.76
C GLU A 175 -5.00 -36.34 -10.01
N CYS A 176 -4.15 -36.13 -9.00
CA CYS A 176 -2.92 -35.36 -9.15
C CYS A 176 -1.76 -36.34 -9.38
N HIS A 177 -1.17 -36.28 -10.57
CA HIS A 177 0.04 -37.03 -10.89
C HIS A 177 1.24 -36.14 -10.62
N PHE A 178 2.00 -36.46 -9.58
CA PHE A 178 3.25 -35.79 -9.27
C PHE A 178 4.41 -36.46 -10.03
N ASP A 179 5.34 -35.65 -10.52
CA ASP A 179 6.64 -36.15 -10.98
C ASP A 179 7.59 -36.42 -9.80
N ASP A 180 8.66 -37.18 -10.04
CA ASP A 180 9.60 -37.61 -8.99
C ASP A 180 10.22 -36.44 -8.22
N ARG A 181 10.42 -35.29 -8.89
CA ARG A 181 11.00 -34.09 -8.28
C ARG A 181 9.99 -33.37 -7.38
N GLN A 182 8.73 -33.34 -7.77
CA GLN A 182 7.65 -32.82 -6.94
C GLN A 182 7.43 -33.67 -5.68
N ILE A 183 7.55 -34.99 -5.82
CA ILE A 183 7.49 -35.93 -4.68
C ILE A 183 8.67 -35.70 -3.72
N GLU A 184 9.88 -35.50 -4.26
CA GLU A 184 11.08 -35.20 -3.46
C GLU A 184 10.89 -33.91 -2.65
N ILE A 185 10.43 -32.82 -3.29
CA ILE A 185 10.21 -31.53 -2.63
C ILE A 185 9.17 -31.66 -1.52
N LEU A 186 8.03 -32.31 -1.78
CA LEU A 186 6.98 -32.51 -0.77
C LEU A 186 7.50 -33.31 0.43
N THR A 187 8.29 -34.35 0.17
CA THR A 187 8.88 -35.19 1.21
C THR A 187 9.86 -34.40 2.08
N THR A 188 10.70 -33.57 1.47
CA THR A 188 11.62 -32.69 2.20
C THR A 188 10.86 -31.68 3.05
N CYS A 189 9.86 -31.00 2.50
CA CYS A 189 9.07 -30.02 3.24
C CYS A 189 8.30 -30.63 4.43
N ILE A 190 7.78 -31.86 4.28
CA ILE A 190 7.09 -32.57 5.38
C ILE A 190 8.07 -32.95 6.49
N ASN A 191 9.27 -33.40 6.15
CA ASN A 191 10.27 -33.83 7.12
C ASN A 191 10.96 -32.65 7.84
N GLU A 192 11.08 -31.50 7.18
CA GLU A 192 11.61 -30.27 7.77
C GLU A 192 10.60 -29.55 8.67
N ALA A 193 9.31 -29.80 8.46
CA ALA A 193 8.24 -29.28 9.30
C ALA A 193 8.18 -30.05 10.63
N TYR A 194 9.01 -29.68 11.60
CA TYR A 194 8.86 -30.07 13.00
C TYR A 194 7.58 -29.45 13.59
N ILE A 195 6.41 -30.02 13.28
CA ILE A 195 5.12 -29.50 13.76
C ILE A 195 4.78 -30.01 15.17
N PHE A 196 5.53 -30.97 15.72
CA PHE A 196 5.38 -31.36 17.12
C PHE A 196 6.74 -31.64 17.77
N THR A 197 7.15 -30.74 18.66
CA THR A 197 8.04 -31.04 19.79
C THR A 197 7.36 -30.60 21.06
#